data_AF-A0A7G4RGA3-F1
#
_entry.id   AF-A0A7G4RGA3-F1
#
_cell.length_a   1.000
_cell.length_b   1.000
_cell.length_c   1.000
_cell.angle_alpha   90.00
_cell.angle_beta   90.00
_cell.angle_gamma   90.00
#
_symmetry.space_group_name_H-M   'P 1'
#
loop_
_entity.id
_entity.type
_entity.pdbx_description
1 polymer ?
#
loop_
_entity_poly.entity_id
_entity_poly.type
_entity_poly.pdbx_seq_one_letter_code
_entity_poly.pdbx_strand_id
1 'polypeptide(L)'
;MNGEESDNELSHWFSTYGVITAERILGTYKVNLAQSELVEAIKSPYSFYHRLLRVPLKSVLNGIILQQANDYHVYTQKLFIDYLLSGENSKGEEAQGASTREELENERQQLVNLGDEFHNVQGQHDWLIANSQAALIRVTQIFNTEIEKAIASLIGLLKSMGISEKKSKIRQAINHALIYCNILDVQNNQYLFIEKINEVLKTSLTEDLERKMAMILSEVVLIDMDFDEQISDFLAQTEEIGQAANSYRTLFYETILRVIDLMKSLPEYKIDPEQDAINREPLYFDKTIGAIG
;
A
#
# COMPACT_ATOMS: atom_id res chain seq x y z
N MET A 1 17.02 12.55 -21.02
CA MET A 1 16.39 13.31 -19.92
C MET A 1 14.90 13.13 -20.05
N ASN A 2 14.35 12.25 -19.24
CA ASN A 2 12.95 12.20 -18.80
C ASN A 2 13.08 11.54 -17.43
N GLY A 3 13.04 12.36 -16.39
CA GLY A 3 12.96 11.85 -15.03
C GLY A 3 11.55 11.33 -14.87
N GLU A 4 11.39 10.01 -14.92
CA GLU A 4 10.30 9.39 -14.18
C GLU A 4 10.52 9.83 -12.73
N GLU A 5 9.55 10.58 -12.20
CA GLU A 5 9.48 10.89 -10.78
C GLU A 5 9.55 9.55 -10.05
N SER A 6 10.73 9.23 -9.54
CA SER A 6 10.97 8.05 -8.73
C SER A 6 9.92 8.08 -7.63
N ASP A 7 9.14 6.99 -7.52
CA ASP A 7 8.07 6.70 -6.56
C ASP A 7 8.46 7.13 -5.12
N ASN A 8 8.41 8.45 -4.86
CA ASN A 8 9.07 9.09 -3.72
C ASN A 8 8.34 8.73 -2.43
N GLU A 9 7.07 8.34 -2.55
CA GLU A 9 6.20 7.80 -1.50
C GLU A 9 6.80 6.55 -0.84
N LEU A 10 7.42 5.65 -1.63
CA LEU A 10 8.02 4.40 -1.11
C LEU A 10 9.43 4.61 -0.56
N SER A 11 10.12 5.71 -0.92
CA SER A 11 11.45 6.01 -0.39
C SER A 11 11.44 6.29 1.13
N HIS A 12 10.31 6.78 1.66
CA HIS A 12 10.10 7.01 3.09
C HIS A 12 9.84 5.71 3.88
N TRP A 13 9.58 4.58 3.20
CA TRP A 13 9.28 3.30 3.84
C TRP A 13 10.53 2.49 4.25
N PHE A 14 11.75 2.92 3.94
CA PHE A 14 13.00 2.24 4.35
C PHE A 14 13.32 2.32 5.86
N SER A 15 12.30 2.47 6.70
CA SER A 15 12.40 2.28 8.15
C SER A 15 12.31 0.80 8.52
N THR A 16 12.72 0.45 9.74
CA THR A 16 12.52 -0.88 10.31
C THR A 16 11.06 -1.34 10.21
N TYR A 17 10.12 -0.40 10.27
CA TYR A 17 8.69 -0.68 10.16
C TYR A 17 8.29 -1.14 8.75
N GLY A 18 8.84 -0.50 7.72
CA GLY A 18 8.56 -0.89 6.33
C GLY A 18 9.19 -2.21 5.95
N VAL A 19 10.39 -2.52 6.46
CA VAL A 19 11.01 -3.85 6.27
C VAL A 19 10.15 -4.95 6.91
N ILE A 20 9.67 -4.76 8.15
CA ILE A 20 8.79 -5.72 8.82
C ILE A 20 7.46 -5.87 8.07
N THR A 21 6.91 -4.76 7.56
CA THR A 21 5.65 -4.77 6.81
C THR A 21 5.80 -5.54 5.50
N ALA A 22 6.86 -5.24 4.74
CA ALA A 22 7.19 -5.94 3.51
C ALA A 22 7.43 -7.44 3.74
N GLU A 23 8.17 -7.80 4.80
CA GLU A 23 8.40 -9.20 5.19
C GLU A 23 7.07 -9.93 5.46
N ARG A 24 6.16 -9.31 6.22
CA ARG A 24 4.84 -9.89 6.51
C ARG A 24 3.98 -10.05 5.25
N ILE A 25 3.99 -9.06 4.36
CA ILE A 25 3.23 -9.12 3.10
C ILE A 25 3.78 -10.24 2.21
N LEU A 26 5.11 -10.29 1.99
CA LEU A 26 5.75 -11.37 1.22
C LEU A 26 5.51 -12.74 1.86
N GLY A 27 5.51 -12.82 3.19
CA GLY A 27 5.18 -14.03 3.94
C GLY A 27 3.77 -14.57 3.63
N THR A 28 2.77 -13.69 3.48
CA THR A 28 1.42 -14.06 3.03
C THR A 28 1.44 -14.70 1.64
N TYR A 29 2.35 -14.25 0.77
CA TYR A 29 2.56 -14.81 -0.57
C TYR A 29 3.50 -16.01 -0.59
N LYS A 30 3.92 -16.52 0.58
CA LYS A 30 4.90 -17.62 0.75
C LYS A 30 6.26 -17.33 0.11
N VAL A 31 6.62 -16.06 0.02
CA VAL A 31 7.93 -15.60 -0.44
C VAL A 31 8.81 -15.36 0.78
N ASN A 32 9.86 -16.15 0.92
CA ASN A 32 10.82 -16.03 2.02
C ASN A 32 12.20 -15.70 1.45
N LEU A 33 12.66 -14.47 1.67
CA LEU A 33 13.98 -13.98 1.26
C LEU A 33 14.91 -13.90 2.48
N ALA A 34 16.22 -14.01 2.26
CA ALA A 34 17.18 -13.69 3.31
C ALA A 34 17.12 -12.19 3.63
N GLN A 35 17.42 -11.79 4.87
CA GLN A 35 17.27 -10.38 5.30
C GLN A 35 18.02 -9.40 4.39
N SER A 36 19.22 -9.74 3.95
CA SER A 36 20.01 -8.90 3.04
C SER A 36 19.38 -8.79 1.66
N GLU A 37 18.75 -9.87 1.16
CA GLU A 37 18.05 -9.88 -0.12
C GLU A 37 16.72 -9.13 -0.03
N LEU A 38 16.00 -9.25 1.08
CA LEU A 38 14.76 -8.53 1.34
C LEU A 38 14.97 -7.01 1.27
N VAL A 39 16.02 -6.50 1.92
CA VAL A 39 16.31 -5.06 1.89
C VAL A 39 16.57 -4.57 0.47
N GLU A 40 17.37 -5.30 -0.30
CA GLU A 40 17.70 -4.91 -1.68
C GLU A 40 16.52 -5.09 -2.63
N ALA A 41 15.72 -6.15 -2.43
CA ALA A 41 14.48 -6.39 -3.15
C ALA A 41 13.48 -5.24 -2.97
N ILE A 42 13.36 -4.67 -1.77
CA ILE A 42 12.45 -3.53 -1.53
C ILE A 42 13.03 -2.24 -2.13
N LYS A 43 14.35 -2.06 -2.18
CA LYS A 43 15.01 -0.87 -2.74
C LYS A 43 14.97 -0.78 -4.26
N SER A 44 15.02 -1.91 -4.94
CA SER A 44 15.12 -1.96 -6.39
C SER A 44 13.73 -1.84 -7.02
N PRO A 45 13.36 -0.71 -7.66
CA PRO A 45 12.03 -0.53 -8.24
C PRO A 45 11.73 -1.53 -9.37
N TYR A 46 12.79 -2.04 -10.00
CA TYR A 46 12.71 -3.02 -11.08
C TYR A 46 12.69 -4.48 -10.57
N SER A 47 12.84 -4.71 -9.27
CA SER A 47 12.74 -6.06 -8.72
C SER A 47 11.31 -6.57 -8.80
N PHE A 48 11.15 -7.83 -9.17
CA PHE A 48 9.87 -8.54 -9.06
C PHE A 48 9.21 -8.36 -7.69
N TYR A 49 9.99 -8.49 -6.61
CA TYR A 49 9.46 -8.40 -5.26
C TYR A 49 9.07 -6.99 -4.85
N HIS A 50 9.77 -5.97 -5.35
CA HIS A 50 9.33 -4.59 -5.17
C HIS A 50 7.97 -4.39 -5.82
N ARG A 51 7.82 -4.81 -7.08
CA ARG A 51 6.55 -4.71 -7.82
C ARG A 51 5.42 -5.46 -7.13
N LEU A 52 5.70 -6.65 -6.60
CA LEU A 52 4.75 -7.44 -5.81
C LEU A 52 4.25 -6.70 -4.56
N LEU A 53 5.07 -5.80 -4.00
CA LEU A 53 4.75 -5.01 -2.81
C LEU A 53 4.05 -3.67 -3.12
N ARG A 54 4.09 -3.15 -4.35
CA ARG A 54 3.59 -1.80 -4.67
C ARG A 54 2.13 -1.60 -4.30
N VAL A 55 1.25 -2.48 -4.80
CA VAL A 55 -0.19 -2.42 -4.52
C VAL A 55 -0.49 -2.52 -3.01
N PRO A 56 -0.06 -3.57 -2.28
CA PRO A 56 -0.41 -3.68 -0.87
C PRO A 56 0.20 -2.58 -0.01
N LEU A 57 1.39 -2.07 -0.32
CA LEU A 57 1.97 -0.94 0.43
C LEU A 57 1.16 0.35 0.23
N LYS A 58 0.74 0.66 -1.01
CA LYS A 58 -0.18 1.78 -1.26
C LYS A 58 -1.51 1.59 -0.53
N SER A 59 -2.07 0.38 -0.52
CA SER A 59 -3.29 0.09 0.26
C SER A 59 -3.11 0.31 1.77
N VAL A 60 -1.96 -0.06 2.33
CA VAL A 60 -1.64 0.19 3.75
C VAL A 60 -1.55 1.70 4.02
N LEU A 61 -0.88 2.47 3.15
CA LEU A 61 -0.80 3.92 3.28
C LEU A 61 -2.19 4.56 3.23
N ASN A 62 -3.03 4.18 2.26
CA ASN A 62 -4.41 4.64 2.18
C ASN A 62 -5.21 4.29 3.44
N GLY A 63 -4.99 3.11 4.02
CA GLY A 63 -5.63 2.69 5.27
C GLY A 63 -5.27 3.61 6.44
N ILE A 64 -4.01 4.07 6.52
CA ILE A 64 -3.57 5.04 7.54
C ILE A 64 -4.27 6.39 7.33
N ILE A 65 -4.36 6.89 6.09
CA ILE A 65 -5.01 8.17 5.79
C ILE A 65 -6.51 8.11 6.07
N LEU A 66 -7.17 7.01 5.67
CA LEU A 66 -8.58 6.76 5.98
C LEU A 66 -8.81 6.68 7.49
N GLN A 67 -7.90 6.06 8.26
CA GLN A 67 -8.02 6.06 9.71
C GLN A 67 -7.95 7.47 10.30
N GLN A 68 -7.01 8.30 9.83
CA GLN A 68 -6.92 9.70 10.26
C GLN A 68 -8.18 10.50 9.92
N ALA A 69 -8.73 10.32 8.72
CA ALA A 69 -9.99 10.93 8.31
C ALA A 69 -11.15 10.46 9.20
N ASN A 70 -11.21 9.17 9.52
CA ASN A 70 -12.19 8.60 10.42
C ASN A 70 -12.07 9.16 11.84
N ASP A 71 -10.86 9.35 12.35
CA ASP A 71 -10.65 9.93 13.69
C ASP A 71 -11.16 11.39 13.74
N TYR A 72 -10.97 12.18 12.67
CA TYR A 72 -11.60 13.49 12.53
C TYR A 72 -13.13 13.41 12.46
N HIS A 73 -13.68 12.48 11.69
CA HIS A 73 -15.12 12.27 11.59
C HIS A 73 -15.72 11.93 12.97
N VAL A 74 -15.14 10.96 13.69
CA VAL A 74 -15.58 10.54 15.03
C VAL A 74 -15.49 11.69 16.03
N TYR A 75 -14.43 12.49 16.00
CA TYR A 75 -14.31 13.67 16.85
C TYR A 75 -15.43 14.69 16.58
N THR A 76 -15.73 14.95 15.31
CA THR A 76 -16.83 15.85 14.92
C THR A 76 -18.19 15.34 15.41
N GLN A 77 -18.43 14.03 15.28
CA GLN A 77 -19.65 13.40 15.80
C GLN A 77 -19.79 13.57 17.31
N LYS A 78 -18.68 13.41 18.07
CA LYS A 78 -18.68 13.63 19.52
C LYS A 78 -19.02 15.06 19.90
N LEU A 79 -18.49 16.06 19.17
CA LEU A 79 -18.88 17.47 19.38
C LEU A 79 -20.39 17.65 19.23
N PHE A 80 -20.98 17.10 18.17
CA PHE A 80 -22.43 17.18 17.96
C PHE A 80 -23.21 16.43 19.04
N ILE A 81 -22.76 15.26 19.50
CA ILE A 81 -23.42 14.53 20.59
C ILE A 81 -23.44 15.38 21.87
N ASP A 82 -22.29 15.96 22.25
CA ASP A 82 -22.19 16.81 23.44
C ASP A 82 -23.11 18.04 23.32
N TYR A 83 -23.16 18.66 22.14
CA TYR A 83 -24.07 19.78 21.86
C TYR A 83 -25.55 19.37 21.95
N LEU A 84 -25.95 18.27 21.31
CA LEU A 84 -27.35 17.82 21.30
C LEU A 84 -27.83 17.40 22.69
N LEU A 85 -26.95 16.81 23.52
CA LEU A 85 -27.27 16.42 24.90
C LEU A 85 -27.32 17.60 25.87
N SER A 86 -26.75 18.75 25.52
CA SER A 86 -26.80 19.96 26.36
C SER A 86 -28.21 20.59 26.44
N GLY A 87 -29.10 20.25 25.51
CA GLY A 87 -30.43 20.84 25.40
C GLY A 87 -30.46 22.23 24.75
N GLU A 88 -29.32 22.79 24.33
CA GLU A 88 -29.24 24.08 23.62
C GLU A 88 -30.04 24.06 22.30
N ASN A 89 -30.06 22.92 21.63
CA ASN A 89 -30.81 22.69 20.39
C ASN A 89 -32.34 22.76 20.57
N SER A 90 -32.86 22.61 21.80
CA SER A 90 -34.30 22.57 22.09
C SER A 90 -34.92 23.95 22.31
N LYS A 91 -34.11 25.00 22.25
CA LYS A 91 -34.55 26.39 22.39
C LYS A 91 -35.30 26.87 21.15
N GLY A 92 -36.39 27.59 21.37
CA GLY A 92 -37.25 28.11 20.30
C GLY A 92 -36.56 29.09 19.36
N GLU A 93 -37.20 29.35 18.23
CA GLU A 93 -36.71 30.24 17.16
C GLU A 93 -36.54 31.69 17.61
N GLU A 94 -37.25 32.12 18.64
CA GLU A 94 -37.14 33.48 19.21
C GLU A 94 -35.98 33.63 20.21
N ALA A 95 -35.34 32.52 20.62
CA ALA A 95 -34.24 32.58 21.58
C ALA A 95 -32.92 33.01 20.91
N GLN A 96 -32.10 33.79 21.63
CA GLN A 96 -30.80 34.24 21.15
C GLN A 96 -29.95 33.06 20.62
N GLY A 97 -29.31 33.24 19.47
CA GLY A 97 -28.51 32.20 18.81
C GLY A 97 -29.31 31.27 17.87
N ALA A 98 -30.57 31.59 17.54
CA ALA A 98 -31.38 30.77 16.63
C ALA A 98 -30.72 30.53 15.25
N SER A 99 -30.12 31.58 14.65
CA SER A 99 -29.41 31.45 13.37
C SER A 99 -28.21 30.49 13.46
N THR A 100 -27.42 30.58 14.54
CA THR A 100 -26.30 29.67 14.79
C THR A 100 -26.77 28.23 14.99
N ARG A 101 -27.92 28.01 15.65
CA ARG A 101 -28.50 26.67 15.83
C ARG A 101 -28.95 26.07 14.50
N GLU A 102 -29.52 26.87 13.61
CA GLU A 102 -29.90 26.45 12.26
C GLU A 102 -28.66 26.11 11.41
N GLU A 103 -27.61 26.94 11.47
CA GLU A 103 -26.33 26.66 10.81
C GLU A 103 -25.67 25.37 11.34
N LEU A 104 -25.71 25.12 12.65
CA LEU A 104 -25.22 23.89 13.25
C LEU A 104 -26.02 22.65 12.79
N GLU A 105 -27.35 22.77 12.63
CA GLU A 105 -28.16 21.67 12.11
C GLU A 105 -27.85 21.40 10.63
N ASN A 106 -27.59 22.44 9.84
CA ASN A 106 -27.13 22.29 8.46
C ASN A 106 -25.77 21.59 8.38
N GLU A 107 -24.79 21.99 9.20
CA GLU A 107 -23.48 21.31 9.29
C GLU A 107 -23.63 19.86 9.79
N ARG A 108 -24.57 19.59 10.70
CA ARG A 108 -24.87 18.22 11.16
C ARG A 108 -25.38 17.35 10.02
N GLN A 109 -26.31 17.86 9.20
CA GLN A 109 -26.84 17.11 8.06
C GLN A 109 -25.77 16.90 6.98
N GLN A 110 -24.91 17.89 6.73
CA GLN A 110 -23.76 17.75 5.83
C GLN A 110 -22.77 16.70 6.36
N LEU A 111 -22.49 16.67 7.67
CA LEU A 111 -21.63 15.68 8.28
C LEU A 111 -22.16 14.26 8.09
N VAL A 112 -23.48 14.05 8.24
CA VAL A 112 -24.11 12.73 8.01
C VAL A 112 -23.89 12.29 6.56
N ASN A 113 -24.20 13.16 5.60
CA ASN A 113 -24.02 12.84 4.18
C ASN A 113 -22.54 12.54 3.86
N LEU A 114 -21.62 13.37 4.38
CA LEU A 114 -20.18 13.18 4.21
C LEU A 114 -19.71 11.85 4.84
N GLY A 115 -20.28 11.48 5.99
CA GLY A 115 -20.02 10.22 6.67
C GLY A 115 -20.47 9.00 5.86
N ASP A 116 -21.65 9.06 5.23
CA ASP A 116 -22.16 7.99 4.38
C ASP A 116 -21.29 7.79 3.13
N GLU A 117 -20.90 8.88 2.47
CA GLU A 117 -20.00 8.83 1.31
C GLU A 117 -18.60 8.31 1.69
N PHE A 118 -18.07 8.75 2.83
CA PHE A 118 -16.81 8.27 3.37
C PHE A 118 -16.85 6.77 3.71
N HIS A 119 -17.95 6.29 4.30
CA HIS A 119 -18.13 4.86 4.58
C HIS A 119 -18.14 4.02 3.30
N ASN A 120 -18.72 4.54 2.21
CA ASN A 120 -18.64 3.89 0.91
C ASN A 120 -17.20 3.80 0.39
N VAL A 121 -16.37 4.85 0.57
CA VAL A 121 -14.94 4.79 0.21
C VAL A 121 -14.18 3.76 1.07
N GLN A 122 -14.48 3.64 2.36
CA GLN A 122 -13.91 2.58 3.19
C GLN A 122 -14.29 1.19 2.67
N GLY A 123 -15.55 0.98 2.29
CA GLY A 123 -16.00 -0.27 1.68
C GLY A 123 -15.30 -0.59 0.36
N GLN A 124 -15.04 0.43 -0.48
CA GLN A 124 -14.25 0.28 -1.71
C GLN A 124 -12.80 -0.09 -1.42
N HIS A 125 -12.19 0.49 -0.39
CA HIS A 125 -10.83 0.16 0.05
C HIS A 125 -10.72 -1.29 0.55
N ASP A 126 -11.65 -1.73 1.40
CA ASP A 126 -11.69 -3.12 1.87
C ASP A 126 -11.87 -4.12 0.72
N TRP A 127 -12.76 -3.79 -0.24
CA TRP A 127 -12.96 -4.58 -1.44
C TRP A 127 -11.69 -4.64 -2.30
N LEU A 128 -11.00 -3.51 -2.50
CA LEU A 128 -9.75 -3.43 -3.25
C LEU A 128 -8.66 -4.28 -2.60
N ILE A 129 -8.50 -4.21 -1.27
CA ILE A 129 -7.56 -5.06 -0.54
C ILE A 129 -7.88 -6.53 -0.78
N ALA A 130 -9.14 -6.94 -0.59
CA ALA A 130 -9.52 -8.35 -0.72
C ALA A 130 -9.22 -8.90 -2.13
N ASN A 131 -9.57 -8.14 -3.18
CA ASN A 131 -9.38 -8.58 -4.56
C ASN A 131 -7.92 -8.53 -5.00
N SER A 132 -7.20 -7.45 -4.67
CA SER A 132 -5.77 -7.36 -4.99
C SER A 132 -4.98 -8.46 -4.29
N GLN A 133 -5.24 -8.73 -3.01
CA GLN A 133 -4.60 -9.83 -2.28
C GLN A 133 -4.91 -11.19 -2.90
N ALA A 134 -6.16 -11.47 -3.25
CA ALA A 134 -6.53 -12.72 -3.89
C ALA A 134 -5.84 -12.91 -5.26
N ALA A 135 -5.74 -11.84 -6.05
CA ALA A 135 -5.03 -11.85 -7.33
C ALA A 135 -3.53 -12.07 -7.14
N LEU A 136 -2.87 -11.30 -6.27
CA LEU A 136 -1.43 -11.41 -5.99
C LEU A 136 -1.05 -12.78 -5.41
N ILE A 137 -1.90 -13.35 -4.53
CA ILE A 137 -1.71 -14.72 -4.03
C ILE A 137 -1.77 -15.73 -5.19
N ARG A 138 -2.73 -15.61 -6.11
CA ARG A 138 -2.87 -16.51 -7.26
C ARG A 138 -1.65 -16.43 -8.18
N VAL A 139 -1.22 -15.21 -8.52
CA VAL A 139 -0.04 -14.98 -9.36
C VAL A 139 1.20 -15.58 -8.68
N THR A 140 1.38 -15.34 -7.39
CA THR A 140 2.54 -15.85 -6.66
C THR A 140 2.52 -17.37 -6.52
N GLN A 141 1.34 -18.01 -6.46
CA GLN A 141 1.22 -19.48 -6.49
C GLN A 141 1.65 -20.08 -7.82
N ILE A 142 1.26 -19.45 -8.94
CA ILE A 142 1.69 -19.84 -10.28
C ILE A 142 3.20 -19.66 -10.40
N PHE A 143 3.70 -18.49 -10.03
CA PHE A 143 5.12 -18.16 -10.04
C PHE A 143 5.97 -19.13 -9.22
N ASN A 144 5.57 -19.43 -7.98
CA ASN A 144 6.27 -20.39 -7.14
C ASN A 144 6.28 -21.80 -7.76
N THR A 145 5.19 -22.20 -8.42
CA THR A 145 5.11 -23.50 -9.10
C THR A 145 6.09 -23.57 -10.26
N GLU A 146 6.18 -22.51 -11.08
CA GLU A 146 7.13 -22.44 -12.19
C GLU A 146 8.59 -22.33 -11.71
N ILE A 147 8.86 -21.62 -10.61
CA ILE A 147 10.18 -21.61 -9.97
C ILE A 147 10.57 -23.02 -9.51
N GLU A 148 9.70 -23.77 -8.85
CA GLU A 148 10.02 -25.13 -8.41
C GLU A 148 10.34 -26.06 -9.58
N LYS A 149 9.57 -25.96 -10.68
CA LYS A 149 9.80 -26.70 -11.91
C LYS A 149 11.14 -26.32 -12.55
N ALA A 150 11.42 -25.02 -12.66
CA ALA A 150 12.67 -24.51 -13.20
C ALA A 150 13.87 -24.99 -12.38
N ILE A 151 13.79 -24.92 -11.05
CA ILE A 151 14.84 -25.42 -10.15
C ILE A 151 15.07 -26.92 -10.35
N ALA A 152 14.01 -27.73 -10.43
CA ALA A 152 14.14 -29.17 -10.64
C ALA A 152 14.82 -29.50 -11.99
N SER A 153 14.42 -28.81 -13.05
CA SER A 153 15.01 -28.93 -14.38
C SER A 153 16.47 -28.48 -14.42
N LEU A 154 16.80 -27.36 -13.77
CA LEU A 154 18.18 -26.86 -13.65
C LEU A 154 19.07 -27.83 -12.87
N ILE A 155 18.57 -28.45 -11.79
CA ILE A 155 19.32 -29.49 -11.07
C ILE A 155 19.65 -30.66 -12.01
N GLY A 156 18.69 -31.11 -12.83
CA GLY A 156 18.90 -32.18 -13.80
C GLY A 156 19.95 -31.81 -14.86
N LEU A 157 19.85 -30.59 -15.39
CA LEU A 157 20.76 -30.05 -16.40
C LEU A 157 22.19 -29.87 -15.86
N LEU A 158 22.34 -29.30 -14.66
CA LEU A 158 23.65 -29.09 -14.05
C LEU A 158 24.31 -30.45 -13.75
N LYS A 159 23.55 -31.43 -13.24
CA LYS A 159 24.07 -32.78 -12.98
C LYS A 159 24.55 -33.49 -14.24
N SER A 160 23.85 -33.35 -15.37
CA SER A 160 24.28 -33.97 -16.64
C SER A 160 25.58 -33.35 -17.17
N MET A 161 25.90 -32.12 -16.77
CA MET A 161 27.17 -31.44 -17.04
C MET A 161 28.25 -31.67 -15.96
N GLY A 162 27.99 -32.55 -14.98
CA GLY A 162 28.93 -32.85 -13.89
C GLY A 162 28.95 -31.81 -12.75
N ILE A 163 28.04 -30.84 -12.75
CA ILE A 163 27.92 -29.80 -11.73
C ILE A 163 26.85 -30.23 -10.73
N SER A 164 27.23 -30.40 -9.46
CA SER A 164 26.29 -30.78 -8.40
C SER A 164 26.08 -29.62 -7.44
N GLU A 165 24.91 -28.99 -7.51
CA GLU A 165 24.54 -27.87 -6.65
C GLU A 165 23.30 -28.18 -5.80
N LYS A 166 23.24 -27.57 -4.61
CA LYS A 166 22.09 -27.72 -3.70
C LYS A 166 20.89 -26.93 -4.24
N LYS A 167 19.68 -27.49 -4.07
CA LYS A 167 18.40 -26.83 -4.41
C LYS A 167 18.29 -25.40 -3.85
N SER A 168 18.75 -25.20 -2.61
CA SER A 168 18.74 -23.88 -1.94
C SER A 168 19.63 -22.86 -2.64
N LYS A 169 20.80 -23.25 -3.15
CA LYS A 169 21.73 -22.35 -3.86
C LYS A 169 21.18 -21.94 -5.23
N ILE A 170 20.53 -22.86 -5.94
CA ILE A 170 19.88 -22.55 -7.22
C ILE A 170 18.70 -21.59 -7.01
N ARG A 171 17.89 -21.79 -5.96
CA ARG A 171 16.84 -20.83 -5.59
C ARG A 171 17.43 -19.45 -5.29
N GLN A 172 18.49 -19.41 -4.49
CA GLN A 172 19.18 -18.17 -4.16
C GLN A 172 19.67 -17.44 -5.43
N ALA A 173 20.22 -18.19 -6.40
CA ALA A 173 20.67 -17.62 -7.66
C ALA A 173 19.53 -17.04 -8.50
N ILE A 174 18.37 -17.71 -8.55
CA ILE A 174 17.17 -17.20 -9.25
C ILE A 174 16.64 -15.96 -8.54
N ASN A 175 16.50 -15.99 -7.21
CA ASN A 175 16.06 -14.82 -6.43
C ASN A 175 17.02 -13.64 -6.62
N HIS A 176 18.32 -13.89 -6.66
CA HIS A 176 19.33 -12.86 -6.94
C HIS A 176 19.09 -12.22 -8.31
N ALA A 177 18.85 -13.01 -9.35
CA ALA A 177 18.53 -12.47 -10.67
C ALA A 177 17.23 -11.65 -10.64
N LEU A 178 16.17 -12.11 -9.95
CA LEU A 178 14.90 -11.37 -9.80
C LEU A 178 15.01 -10.04 -9.00
N ILE A 179 16.10 -9.85 -8.26
CA ILE A 179 16.37 -8.63 -7.48
C ILE A 179 17.22 -7.64 -8.29
N TYR A 180 18.25 -8.15 -8.97
CA TYR A 180 19.30 -7.35 -9.58
C TYR A 180 19.22 -7.25 -11.11
N CYS A 181 18.34 -8.01 -11.77
CA CYS A 181 18.01 -7.77 -13.17
C CYS A 181 16.88 -6.76 -13.30
N ASN A 182 17.08 -5.77 -14.16
CA ASN A 182 15.97 -4.98 -14.67
C ASN A 182 15.24 -5.77 -15.75
N ILE A 183 13.93 -5.96 -15.58
CA ILE A 183 13.13 -6.74 -16.54
C ILE A 183 13.18 -6.14 -17.95
N LEU A 184 13.31 -4.82 -18.09
CA LEU A 184 13.36 -4.12 -19.38
C LEU A 184 14.62 -4.50 -20.15
N ASP A 185 15.73 -4.73 -19.44
CA ASP A 185 16.98 -5.19 -20.04
C ASP A 185 16.87 -6.67 -20.41
N VAL A 186 16.20 -7.47 -19.59
CA VAL A 186 15.96 -8.91 -19.84
C VAL A 186 15.05 -9.13 -21.05
N GLN A 187 14.07 -8.26 -21.31
CA GLN A 187 13.24 -8.29 -22.53
C GLN A 187 14.08 -8.19 -23.80
N ASN A 188 15.11 -7.34 -23.77
CA ASN A 188 16.02 -7.15 -24.90
C ASN A 188 17.09 -8.24 -24.99
N ASN A 189 17.51 -8.78 -23.84
CA ASN A 189 18.51 -9.83 -23.77
C ASN A 189 18.27 -10.79 -22.58
N GLN A 190 17.56 -11.89 -22.85
CA GLN A 190 17.28 -12.94 -21.86
C GLN A 190 18.53 -13.55 -21.21
N TYR A 191 19.70 -13.46 -21.85
CA TYR A 191 20.94 -14.00 -21.31
C TYR A 191 21.44 -13.19 -20.11
N LEU A 192 21.05 -11.92 -19.95
CA LEU A 192 21.40 -11.12 -18.77
C LEU A 192 20.86 -11.75 -17.47
N PHE A 193 19.68 -12.37 -17.54
CA PHE A 193 19.12 -13.10 -16.41
C PHE A 193 19.99 -14.32 -16.04
N ILE A 194 20.53 -15.01 -17.05
CA ILE A 194 21.42 -16.16 -16.86
C ILE A 194 22.78 -15.74 -16.31
N GLU A 195 23.32 -14.62 -16.80
CA GLU A 195 24.56 -14.03 -16.28
C GLU A 195 24.43 -13.73 -14.77
N LYS A 196 23.32 -13.12 -14.34
CA LYS A 196 23.06 -12.85 -12.91
C LYS A 196 22.90 -14.10 -12.07
N ILE A 197 22.25 -15.14 -12.59
CA ILE A 197 22.22 -16.45 -11.92
C ILE A 197 23.66 -16.99 -11.75
N ASN A 198 24.51 -16.81 -12.75
CA ASN A 198 25.86 -17.34 -12.72
C ASN A 198 26.81 -16.59 -11.78
N GLU A 199 26.54 -15.32 -11.47
CA GLU A 199 27.28 -14.60 -10.41
C GLU A 199 27.20 -15.34 -9.06
N VAL A 200 26.08 -16.02 -8.79
CA VAL A 200 25.86 -16.81 -7.56
C VAL A 200 26.33 -18.27 -7.72
N LEU A 201 26.01 -18.91 -8.85
CA LEU A 201 26.39 -20.31 -9.08
C LEU A 201 27.91 -20.47 -9.27
N LYS A 202 28.57 -19.47 -9.86
CA LYS A 202 30.00 -19.43 -10.18
C LYS A 202 30.42 -20.61 -11.06
N THR A 203 29.62 -20.91 -12.07
CA THR A 203 29.84 -21.99 -13.02
C THR A 203 30.42 -21.48 -14.33
N SER A 204 31.20 -22.31 -15.02
CA SER A 204 31.63 -21.99 -16.39
C SER A 204 30.45 -22.19 -17.34
N LEU A 205 29.86 -21.09 -17.79
CA LEU A 205 28.77 -21.12 -18.76
C LEU A 205 29.33 -21.38 -20.16
N THR A 206 28.85 -22.44 -20.81
CA THR A 206 29.01 -22.64 -22.26
C THR A 206 27.77 -22.11 -22.96
N GLU A 207 27.88 -21.69 -24.22
CA GLU A 207 26.72 -21.17 -24.98
C GLU A 207 25.54 -22.17 -25.03
N ASP A 208 25.82 -23.48 -25.10
CA ASP A 208 24.78 -24.52 -25.05
C ASP A 208 24.09 -24.59 -23.68
N LEU A 209 24.85 -24.45 -22.59
CA LEU A 209 24.30 -24.43 -21.24
C LEU A 209 23.45 -23.17 -21.01
N GLU A 210 23.92 -22.00 -21.45
CA GLU A 210 23.19 -20.73 -21.36
C GLU A 210 21.84 -20.80 -22.09
N ARG A 211 21.83 -21.31 -23.32
CA ARG A 211 20.60 -21.49 -24.10
C ARG A 211 19.61 -22.41 -23.39
N LYS A 212 20.08 -23.55 -22.87
CA LYS A 212 19.21 -24.49 -22.13
C LYS A 212 18.68 -23.88 -20.84
N MET A 213 19.49 -23.11 -20.12
CA MET A 213 19.05 -22.40 -18.91
C MET A 213 18.00 -21.33 -19.24
N ALA A 214 18.22 -20.54 -20.30
CA ALA A 214 17.25 -19.56 -20.77
C ALA A 214 15.91 -20.22 -21.15
N MET A 215 15.94 -21.34 -21.87
CA MET A 215 14.72 -22.10 -22.19
C MET A 215 13.98 -22.58 -20.94
N ILE A 216 14.69 -23.11 -19.93
CA ILE A 216 14.08 -23.59 -18.69
C ILE A 216 13.44 -22.44 -17.89
N LEU A 217 14.04 -21.26 -17.93
CA LEU A 217 13.61 -20.09 -17.15
C LEU A 217 12.62 -19.18 -17.90
N SER A 218 12.34 -19.47 -19.17
CA SER A 218 11.48 -18.64 -20.03
C SER A 218 10.13 -18.31 -19.41
N GLU A 219 9.44 -19.31 -18.83
CA GLU A 219 8.15 -19.09 -18.16
C GLU A 219 8.26 -18.21 -16.90
N VAL A 220 9.34 -18.35 -16.14
CA VAL A 220 9.58 -17.51 -14.95
C VAL A 220 9.79 -16.06 -15.35
N VAL A 221 10.58 -15.83 -16.42
CA VAL A 221 10.82 -14.49 -16.97
C VAL A 221 9.56 -13.90 -17.58
N LEU A 222 8.75 -14.70 -18.28
CA LEU A 222 7.49 -14.26 -18.88
C LEU A 222 6.48 -13.81 -17.81
N ILE A 223 6.34 -14.56 -16.72
CA ILE A 223 5.49 -14.15 -15.59
C ILE A 223 5.96 -12.82 -14.99
N ASP A 224 7.27 -12.61 -14.87
CA ASP A 224 7.86 -11.37 -14.35
C ASP A 224 7.65 -10.17 -15.32
N MET A 225 7.70 -10.43 -16.63
CA MET A 225 7.40 -9.43 -17.66
C MET A 225 5.93 -9.00 -17.67
N ASP A 226 5.02 -9.97 -17.56
CA ASP A 226 3.58 -9.73 -17.63
C ASP A 226 3.00 -9.26 -16.27
N PHE A 227 3.83 -9.16 -15.23
CA PHE A 227 3.38 -8.86 -13.88
C PHE A 227 2.77 -7.47 -13.76
N ASP A 228 3.41 -6.46 -14.37
CA ASP A 228 2.95 -5.07 -14.27
C ASP A 228 1.57 -4.87 -14.93
N GLU A 229 1.28 -5.57 -16.03
CA GLU A 229 -0.03 -5.55 -16.68
C GLU A 229 -1.11 -6.10 -15.74
N GLN A 230 -0.81 -7.20 -15.04
CA GLN A 230 -1.75 -7.87 -14.12
C GLN A 230 -2.12 -7.03 -12.89
N ILE A 231 -1.30 -6.05 -12.51
CA ILE A 231 -1.53 -5.22 -11.32
C ILE A 231 -1.89 -3.77 -11.63
N SER A 232 -1.83 -3.37 -12.91
CA SER A 232 -2.03 -1.98 -13.34
C SER A 232 -3.38 -1.39 -12.90
N ASP A 233 -4.47 -2.13 -13.07
CA ASP A 233 -5.80 -1.72 -12.62
C ASP A 233 -5.89 -1.51 -11.11
N PHE A 234 -5.20 -2.35 -10.32
CA PHE A 234 -5.17 -2.19 -8.86
C PHE A 234 -4.36 -0.97 -8.45
N LEU A 235 -3.25 -0.67 -9.15
CA LEU A 235 -2.47 0.55 -8.90
C LEU A 235 -3.31 1.80 -9.16
N ALA A 236 -4.04 1.85 -10.27
CA ALA A 236 -4.94 2.96 -10.58
C ALA A 236 -6.01 3.14 -9.50
N GLN A 237 -6.66 2.05 -9.08
CA GLN A 237 -7.66 2.09 -8.00
C GLN A 237 -7.06 2.50 -6.65
N THR A 238 -5.82 2.10 -6.33
CA THR A 238 -5.17 2.57 -5.10
C THR A 238 -4.91 4.07 -5.14
N GLU A 239 -4.58 4.63 -6.30
CA GLU A 239 -4.35 6.06 -6.47
C GLU A 239 -5.66 6.85 -6.29
N GLU A 240 -6.75 6.40 -6.91
CA GLU A 240 -8.07 7.01 -6.76
C GLU A 240 -8.54 7.03 -5.30
N ILE A 241 -8.37 5.90 -4.58
CA ILE A 241 -8.70 5.83 -3.15
C ILE A 241 -7.78 6.73 -2.32
N GLY A 242 -6.50 6.83 -2.67
CA GLY A 242 -5.55 7.73 -2.01
C GLY A 242 -5.98 9.20 -2.11
N GLN A 243 -6.40 9.63 -3.30
CA GLN A 243 -6.95 10.97 -3.56
C GLN A 243 -8.24 11.20 -2.76
N ALA A 244 -9.17 10.24 -2.79
CA ALA A 244 -10.41 10.33 -2.03
C ALA A 244 -10.14 10.44 -0.52
N ALA A 245 -9.29 9.57 0.03
CA ALA A 245 -8.95 9.57 1.46
C ALA A 245 -8.36 10.91 1.91
N ASN A 246 -7.45 11.48 1.11
CA ASN A 246 -6.89 12.81 1.37
C ASN A 246 -7.95 13.92 1.34
N SER A 247 -8.86 13.88 0.38
CA SER A 247 -9.97 14.81 0.27
C SER A 247 -10.87 14.76 1.51
N TYR A 248 -11.33 13.56 1.92
CA TYR A 248 -12.15 13.39 3.12
C TYR A 248 -11.44 13.82 4.39
N ARG A 249 -10.13 13.52 4.54
CA ARG A 249 -9.33 13.99 5.67
C ARG A 249 -9.38 15.52 5.79
N THR A 250 -9.28 16.22 4.66
CA THR A 250 -9.37 17.68 4.58
C THR A 250 -10.78 18.17 4.91
N LEU A 251 -11.81 17.60 4.27
CA LEU A 251 -13.21 17.97 4.49
C LEU A 251 -13.66 17.78 5.94
N PHE A 252 -13.29 16.67 6.59
CA PHE A 252 -13.59 16.47 8.01
C PHE A 252 -12.83 17.47 8.89
N TYR A 253 -11.56 17.76 8.58
CA TYR A 253 -10.81 18.77 9.32
C TYR A 253 -11.44 20.17 9.21
N GLU A 254 -11.86 20.58 8.01
CA GLU A 254 -12.54 21.86 7.81
C GLU A 254 -13.89 21.90 8.52
N THR A 255 -14.64 20.80 8.50
CA THR A 255 -15.91 20.68 9.24
C THR A 255 -15.69 20.85 10.74
N ILE A 256 -14.64 20.25 11.32
CA ILE A 256 -14.28 20.46 12.72
C ILE A 256 -14.09 21.96 13.02
N LEU A 257 -13.35 22.68 12.18
CA LEU A 257 -13.08 24.10 12.38
C LEU A 257 -14.38 24.92 12.36
N ARG A 258 -15.23 24.70 11.34
CA ARG A 258 -16.53 25.39 11.23
C ARG A 258 -17.43 25.11 12.43
N VAL A 259 -17.58 23.85 12.81
CA VAL A 259 -18.44 23.43 13.94
C VAL A 259 -17.96 24.02 15.26
N ILE A 260 -16.65 23.98 15.54
CA ILE A 260 -16.09 24.57 16.75
C ILE A 260 -16.37 26.08 16.82
N ASP A 261 -16.19 26.80 15.71
CA ASP A 261 -16.40 28.25 15.69
C ASP A 261 -17.88 28.62 15.84
N LEU A 262 -18.80 27.85 15.25
CA LEU A 262 -20.23 27.97 15.50
C LEU A 262 -20.57 27.71 16.97
N MET A 263 -20.07 26.63 17.56
CA MET A 263 -20.33 26.29 18.96
C MET A 263 -19.83 27.34 19.95
N LYS A 264 -18.67 27.98 19.68
CA LYS A 264 -18.16 29.10 20.50
C LYS A 264 -19.05 30.35 20.44
N SER A 265 -19.82 30.51 19.37
CA SER A 265 -20.71 31.66 19.19
C SER A 265 -22.06 31.52 19.91
N LEU A 266 -22.35 30.33 20.44
CA LEU A 266 -23.56 30.08 21.22
C LEU A 266 -23.48 30.78 22.60
N PRO A 267 -24.57 31.40 23.06
CA PRO A 267 -24.55 32.23 24.28
C PRO A 267 -24.49 31.40 25.57
N GLU A 268 -25.11 30.22 25.59
CA GLU A 268 -25.31 29.42 26.82
C GLU A 268 -24.66 28.03 26.76
N TYR A 269 -24.13 27.64 25.60
CA TYR A 269 -23.37 26.41 25.43
C TYR A 269 -21.87 26.70 25.45
N LYS A 270 -21.10 25.85 26.13
CA LYS A 270 -19.64 25.83 26.08
C LYS A 270 -19.17 24.40 26.01
N ILE A 271 -18.17 24.17 25.17
CA ILE A 271 -17.47 22.88 25.09
C ILE A 271 -16.76 22.64 26.43
N ASP A 272 -16.95 21.46 27.01
CA ASP A 272 -16.23 21.03 28.21
C ASP A 272 -14.74 20.83 27.87
N PRO A 273 -13.82 21.59 28.48
CA PRO A 273 -12.39 21.52 28.16
C PRO A 273 -11.75 20.17 28.53
N GLU A 274 -12.23 19.47 29.57
CA GLU A 274 -11.65 18.18 29.98
C GLU A 274 -12.06 17.08 28.99
N GLN A 275 -13.34 17.02 28.66
CA GLN A 275 -13.86 16.06 27.69
C GLN A 275 -13.32 16.31 26.28
N ASP A 276 -13.17 17.59 25.87
CA ASP A 276 -12.56 17.96 24.59
C ASP A 276 -11.09 17.53 24.51
N ALA A 277 -10.31 17.72 25.58
CA ALA A 277 -8.91 17.28 25.61
C ALA A 277 -8.81 15.76 25.41
N ILE A 278 -9.64 14.97 26.10
CA ILE A 278 -9.71 13.51 25.92
C ILE A 278 -10.09 13.14 24.49
N ASN A 279 -11.07 13.84 23.91
CA ASN A 279 -11.55 13.57 22.56
C ASN A 279 -10.54 13.95 21.47
N ARG A 280 -9.63 14.90 21.73
CA ARG A 280 -8.57 15.32 20.80
C ARG A 280 -7.30 14.47 20.87
N GLU A 281 -7.09 13.69 21.92
CA GLU A 281 -5.88 12.86 22.08
C GLU A 281 -5.56 11.98 20.85
N PRO A 282 -6.53 11.35 20.17
CA PRO A 282 -6.26 10.57 18.97
C PRO A 282 -5.87 11.41 17.74
N LEU A 283 -6.07 12.74 17.77
CA LEU A 283 -5.89 13.63 16.63
C LEU A 283 -4.48 14.18 16.48
N TYR A 284 -3.56 13.82 17.38
CA TYR A 284 -2.14 14.19 17.31
C TYR A 284 -1.39 13.28 16.33
N PHE A 285 -1.70 13.41 15.05
CA PHE A 285 -1.01 12.74 13.96
C PHE A 285 -0.48 13.74 12.92
N ASP A 286 0.52 13.29 12.15
CA ASP A 286 1.04 14.06 11.03
C ASP A 286 0.02 14.07 9.88
N LYS A 287 -0.49 15.27 9.59
CA LYS A 287 -1.50 15.54 8.56
C LYS A 287 -0.93 15.54 7.14
N THR A 288 0.40 15.57 6.99
CA THR A 288 1.08 15.61 5.70
C THR A 288 1.43 14.23 5.16
N ILE A 289 1.23 13.17 5.97
CA ILE A 289 1.42 11.79 5.52
C ILE A 289 0.53 11.51 4.30
N GLY A 290 1.15 11.02 3.23
CA GLY A 290 0.49 10.67 1.98
C GLY A 290 -0.16 11.86 1.26
N ALA A 291 0.30 13.09 1.55
CA ALA A 291 -0.07 14.25 0.76
C ALA A 291 0.55 14.09 -0.64
N ILE A 292 -0.31 14.01 -1.65
CA ILE A 292 0.08 14.06 -3.05
C ILE A 292 0.50 15.51 -3.32
N GLY A 293 1.79 15.72 -3.57
CA GLY A 293 2.37 17.01 -3.92
C GLY A 293 2.04 17.43 -5.35
#